data_AF-A0A6P6DSS9-F1
#
_entry.id   AF-A0A6P6DSS9-F1
#
_cell.length_a   1.000
_cell.length_b   1.000
_cell.length_c   1.000
_cell.angle_alpha   90.00
_cell.angle_beta   90.00
_cell.angle_gamma   90.00
#
_symmetry.space_group_name_H-M   'P 1'
#
loop_
_entity.id
_entity.type
_entity.pdbx_description
1 polymer ?
#
loop_
_entity_poly.entity_id
_entity_poly.type
_entity_poly.pdbx_seq_one_letter_code
_entity_poly.pdbx_strand_id
1 'polypeptide(L)'
;MVCGGFACSKNALCALNVVYMFGISCSCLAINRSKQTDIINTSWGVMSNKTRHELERSFDCCGLFNLTTQYQDDVSCNALCKNRSSTCQMCGEKFLKHSDEALKISGGVGLFFSFTEILGVWLAMRFRNQKDPRANPSAFL
;
A
#
# COMPACT_ATOMS: atom_id res chain seq x y z
N MET A 1 3.99 -32.76 26.08
CA MET A 1 3.49 -31.40 25.78
C MET A 1 4.56 -30.40 26.15
N VAL A 2 5.38 -29.97 25.19
CA VAL A 2 6.29 -28.83 25.38
C VAL A 2 6.26 -28.01 24.09
N CYS A 3 5.20 -27.21 23.89
CA CYS A 3 5.29 -26.04 23.02
C CYS A 3 5.95 -24.91 23.84
N GLY A 4 7.19 -25.12 24.24
CA GLY A 4 8.02 -24.17 24.95
C GLY A 4 9.37 -24.10 24.25
N GLY A 5 9.50 -23.22 23.26
CA GLY A 5 10.73 -23.06 22.50
C GLY A 5 10.56 -22.16 21.28
N PHE A 6 11.61 -21.41 20.94
CA PHE A 6 11.73 -20.43 19.84
C PHE A 6 11.19 -20.87 18.46
N ALA A 7 10.93 -22.17 18.24
CA ALA A 7 10.34 -22.70 17.01
C ALA A 7 8.83 -22.41 16.89
N CYS A 8 8.08 -22.45 18.00
CA CYS A 8 6.64 -22.18 17.99
C CYS A 8 6.38 -20.68 17.72
N SER A 9 7.17 -19.81 18.36
CA SER A 9 7.12 -18.36 18.12
C SER A 9 7.55 -17.98 16.71
N LYS A 10 8.57 -18.63 16.14
CA LYS A 10 8.99 -18.39 14.74
C LYS A 10 7.90 -18.72 13.73
N ASN A 11 7.24 -19.87 13.88
CA ASN A 11 6.17 -20.27 12.97
C ASN A 11 4.94 -19.37 13.13
N ALA A 12 4.61 -18.97 14.36
CA ALA A 12 3.54 -18.00 14.62
C ALA A 12 3.84 -16.62 14.01
N LEU A 13 5.08 -16.12 14.12
CA LEU A 13 5.47 -14.85 13.50
C LEU A 13 5.35 -14.90 11.97
N CYS A 14 5.77 -16.00 11.34
CA CYS A 14 5.67 -16.14 9.88
C CYS A 14 4.20 -16.17 9.43
N ALA A 15 3.34 -16.91 10.13
CA ALA A 15 1.91 -16.95 9.82
C ALA A 15 1.24 -15.58 10.00
N LEU A 16 1.57 -14.85 11.07
CA LEU A 16 1.06 -13.49 11.30
C LEU A 16 1.50 -12.53 10.20
N ASN A 17 2.75 -12.63 9.72
CA ASN A 17 3.23 -11.78 8.64
C ASN A 17 2.45 -12.02 7.34
N VAL A 18 2.24 -13.28 6.97
CA VAL A 18 1.44 -13.65 5.79
C VAL A 18 0.02 -13.10 5.87
N VAL A 19 -0.65 -13.25 7.02
CA VAL A 19 -2.02 -12.74 7.21
C VAL A 19 -2.05 -11.21 7.11
N TYR A 20 -1.07 -10.54 7.71
CA TYR A 20 -0.95 -9.08 7.68
C TYR A 20 -0.71 -8.55 6.27
N MET A 21 0.27 -9.11 5.56
CA MET A 21 0.60 -8.70 4.19
C MET A 21 -0.54 -8.97 3.22
N PHE A 22 -1.20 -10.12 3.34
CA PHE A 22 -2.37 -10.45 2.55
C PHE A 22 -3.52 -9.47 2.82
N GLY A 23 -3.75 -9.13 4.08
CA GLY A 23 -4.78 -8.16 4.49
C GLY A 23 -4.53 -6.76 3.94
N ILE A 24 -3.31 -6.24 4.06
CA ILE A 24 -2.95 -4.93 3.49
C ILE A 24 -3.11 -4.93 1.98
N SER A 25 -2.59 -5.96 1.31
CA SER A 25 -2.63 -6.05 -0.15
C SER A 25 -4.07 -6.06 -0.68
N CYS A 26 -4.94 -6.85 -0.05
CA CYS A 26 -6.37 -6.87 -0.35
C CYS A 26 -7.02 -5.50 -0.10
N SER A 27 -6.64 -4.82 1.00
CA SER A 27 -7.16 -3.50 1.33
C SER A 27 -6.75 -2.45 0.29
N CYS A 28 -5.49 -2.46 -0.16
CA CYS A 28 -5.00 -1.58 -1.22
C CYS A 28 -5.74 -1.77 -2.55
N LEU A 29 -6.07 -3.01 -2.91
CA LEU A 29 -6.86 -3.33 -4.11
C LEU A 29 -8.35 -2.97 -3.97
N ALA A 30 -8.90 -3.03 -2.76
CA ALA A 30 -10.31 -2.77 -2.49
C ALA A 30 -10.65 -1.27 -2.36
N ILE A 31 -9.65 -0.39 -2.24
CA ILE A 31 -9.87 1.05 -2.12
C ILE A 31 -10.44 1.62 -3.43
N ASN A 32 -11.64 2.20 -3.33
CA ASN A 32 -12.34 2.85 -4.43
C ASN A 32 -12.07 4.36 -4.49
N ARG A 33 -12.37 4.98 -5.64
CA ARG A 33 -12.20 6.43 -5.85
C ARG A 33 -12.90 7.30 -4.80
N SER A 34 -14.14 6.99 -4.42
CA SER A 34 -14.86 7.74 -3.39
C SER A 34 -14.14 7.76 -2.05
N LYS A 35 -13.60 6.61 -1.62
CA LYS A 35 -12.80 6.51 -0.39
C LYS A 35 -11.50 7.29 -0.48
N GLN A 36 -10.84 7.27 -1.64
CA GLN A 36 -9.65 8.09 -1.87
C GLN A 36 -9.99 9.59 -1.80
N THR A 37 -11.13 10.03 -2.34
CA THR A 37 -11.61 11.42 -2.28
C THR A 37 -11.87 11.89 -0.85
N ASP A 38 -12.49 11.05 -0.01
CA ASP A 38 -12.72 11.39 1.40
C ASP A 38 -11.38 11.55 2.14
N ILE A 39 -10.47 10.59 1.97
CA ILE A 39 -9.15 10.58 2.62
C ILE A 39 -8.35 11.83 2.23
N ILE A 40 -8.30 12.16 0.94
CA ILE A 40 -7.54 13.31 0.48
C ILE A 40 -8.17 14.63 0.95
N ASN A 41 -9.50 14.72 1.05
CA ASN A 41 -10.19 15.90 1.57
C ASN A 41 -9.86 16.14 3.05
N THR A 42 -9.91 15.09 3.87
CA THR A 42 -9.48 15.17 5.27
C THR A 42 -7.99 15.49 5.38
N SER A 43 -7.14 14.84 4.57
CA SER A 43 -5.69 15.06 4.60
C SER A 43 -5.34 16.50 4.22
N TRP A 44 -5.95 17.04 3.18
CA TRP A 44 -5.70 18.40 2.69
C TRP A 44 -6.07 19.47 3.72
N GLY A 45 -7.12 19.26 4.51
CA GLY A 45 -7.51 20.15 5.61
C GLY A 45 -6.53 20.16 6.78
N VAL A 46 -5.79 19.05 6.99
CA VAL A 46 -4.78 18.92 8.06
C VAL A 46 -3.40 19.40 7.59
N MET A 47 -3.15 19.42 6.28
CA MET A 47 -1.85 19.79 5.71
C MET A 47 -1.55 21.28 5.83
N SER A 48 -0.29 21.59 6.16
CA SER A 48 0.20 22.97 6.17
C SER A 48 0.28 23.56 4.76
N ASN A 49 0.17 24.89 4.66
CA ASN A 49 0.26 25.61 3.38
C ASN A 49 1.58 25.32 2.63
N LYS A 50 2.69 25.11 3.34
CA LYS A 50 3.99 24.76 2.71
C LYS A 50 3.93 23.43 1.97
N THR A 51 3.38 22.40 2.61
CA THR A 51 3.24 21.06 2.02
C THR A 51 2.26 21.07 0.85
N ARG A 52 1.19 21.87 0.94
CA ARG A 52 0.24 22.06 -0.16
C ARG A 52 0.93 22.68 -1.38
N HIS A 53 1.75 23.72 -1.19
CA HIS A 53 2.52 24.33 -2.28
C HIS A 53 3.55 23.37 -2.92
N GLU A 54 4.22 22.53 -2.12
CA GLU A 54 5.14 21.53 -2.64
C GLU A 54 4.42 20.49 -3.50
N LEU A 55 3.22 20.06 -3.08
CA LEU A 55 2.37 19.17 -3.88
C LEU A 55 1.91 19.83 -5.17
N GLU A 56 1.41 21.07 -5.11
CA GLU A 56 1.00 21.84 -6.28
C GLU A 56 2.14 22.01 -7.29
N ARG A 57 3.36 22.27 -6.82
CA ARG A 57 4.55 22.38 -7.68
C ARG A 57 5.00 21.04 -8.26
N SER A 58 4.93 19.95 -7.48
CA SER A 58 5.35 18.61 -7.92
C SER A 58 4.39 18.02 -8.96
N PHE A 59 3.09 18.20 -8.73
CA PHE A 59 2.04 17.68 -9.61
C PHE A 59 1.61 18.67 -10.70
N ASP A 60 2.15 19.90 -10.71
CA ASP A 60 1.82 20.97 -11.64
C ASP A 60 0.30 21.19 -11.78
N CYS A 61 -0.32 21.48 -10.63
CA CYS A 61 -1.76 21.64 -10.44
C CYS A 61 -2.03 22.67 -9.34
N CYS A 62 -3.26 23.16 -9.21
CA CYS A 62 -3.65 24.09 -8.14
C CYS A 62 -4.98 23.68 -7.50
N GLY A 63 -5.05 23.73 -6.17
CA GLY A 63 -6.29 23.44 -5.42
C GLY A 63 -6.70 21.96 -5.41
N LEU A 64 -7.55 21.58 -4.45
CA LEU A 64 -7.92 20.18 -4.23
C LEU A 64 -9.08 19.71 -5.11
N PHE A 65 -10.32 20.06 -4.74
CA PHE A 65 -11.54 19.85 -5.52
C PHE A 65 -12.30 21.16 -5.58
N ASN A 66 -13.25 21.24 -6.51
CA ASN A 66 -14.14 22.37 -6.76
C ASN A 66 -14.83 22.90 -5.49
N LEU A 67 -14.10 23.64 -4.66
CA LEU A 67 -14.68 24.75 -3.95
C LEU A 67 -14.80 25.86 -4.99
N THR A 68 -16.04 26.27 -5.22
CA THR A 68 -16.46 27.57 -5.73
C THR A 68 -15.85 28.71 -4.91
N THR A 69 -14.52 28.83 -4.94
CA THR A 69 -13.76 29.99 -4.47
C THR A 69 -12.76 30.32 -5.57
N GLN A 70 -13.33 30.67 -6.72
CA GLN A 70 -12.69 31.31 -7.88
C GLN A 70 -12.00 32.65 -7.54
N TYR A 71 -11.63 32.92 -6.28
CA TYR A 71 -11.15 34.23 -5.87
C TYR A 71 -10.22 34.29 -4.64
N GLN A 72 -10.05 33.25 -3.83
CA GLN A 72 -9.33 33.43 -2.55
C GLN A 72 -8.19 32.45 -2.24
N ASP A 73 -8.17 31.26 -2.83
CA ASP A 73 -6.97 30.36 -2.78
C ASP A 73 -6.05 30.55 -4.00
N ASP A 74 -6.52 31.32 -5.00
CA ASP A 74 -5.81 31.60 -6.27
C ASP A 74 -4.73 32.69 -6.15
N VAL A 75 -4.37 33.18 -4.96
CA VAL A 75 -3.24 34.11 -4.82
C VAL A 75 -1.94 33.37 -4.46
N SER A 76 -2.03 32.17 -3.89
CA SER A 76 -0.88 31.48 -3.29
C SER A 76 -0.28 30.36 -4.16
N CYS A 77 -1.01 29.78 -5.11
CA CYS A 77 -0.48 28.66 -5.90
C CYS A 77 0.76 29.08 -6.73
N ASN A 78 1.87 28.37 -6.53
CA ASN A 78 3.18 28.66 -7.13
C ASN A 78 3.59 27.62 -8.20
N ALA A 79 2.61 26.89 -8.75
CA ALA A 79 2.80 25.89 -9.81
C ALA A 79 3.05 26.55 -11.19
N LEU A 80 3.74 25.84 -12.07
CA LEU A 80 4.11 26.35 -13.40
C LEU A 80 2.88 26.45 -14.33
N CYS A 81 1.88 25.59 -14.14
CA CYS A 81 0.63 25.56 -14.88
C CYS A 81 -0.06 26.93 -14.91
N LYS A 82 0.04 27.68 -13.81
CA LYS A 82 -0.61 28.99 -13.64
C LYS A 82 0.01 30.07 -14.51
N ASN A 83 1.32 30.00 -14.73
CA ASN A 83 2.02 30.92 -15.63
C ASN A 83 1.84 30.54 -17.11
N ARG A 84 1.53 29.27 -17.39
CA ARG A 84 1.45 28.73 -18.76
C ARG A 84 0.03 28.72 -19.33
N SER A 85 -0.99 28.66 -18.49
CA SER A 85 -2.40 28.60 -18.89
C SER A 85 -3.31 29.29 -17.87
N SER A 86 -4.35 29.96 -18.34
CA SER A 86 -5.42 30.53 -17.49
C SER A 86 -6.29 29.46 -16.84
N THR A 87 -6.17 28.20 -17.26
CA THR A 87 -6.91 27.05 -16.73
C THR A 87 -5.92 25.97 -16.28
N CYS A 88 -5.54 26.03 -15.00
CA CYS A 88 -4.76 24.96 -14.38
C CYS A 88 -5.69 23.83 -13.91
N GLN A 89 -5.25 22.57 -14.03
CA GLN A 89 -6.00 21.41 -13.54
C GLN A 89 -5.98 21.34 -12.01
N MET A 90 -7.03 20.73 -11.45
CA MET A 90 -7.13 20.47 -10.01
C MET A 90 -6.22 19.33 -9.58
N CYS A 91 -5.56 19.51 -8.42
CA CYS A 91 -4.66 18.50 -7.87
C CYS A 91 -5.38 17.24 -7.42
N GLY A 92 -6.62 17.36 -6.91
CA GLY A 92 -7.38 16.22 -6.41
C GLY A 92 -7.57 15.14 -7.46
N GLU A 93 -8.08 15.48 -8.65
CA GLU A 93 -8.28 14.51 -9.73
C GLU A 93 -6.98 13.85 -10.21
N LYS A 94 -5.91 14.65 -10.36
CA LYS A 94 -4.60 14.16 -10.81
C LYS A 94 -3.97 13.22 -9.78
N PHE A 95 -4.05 13.59 -8.49
CA PHE A 95 -3.54 12.79 -7.38
C PHE A 95 -4.34 11.50 -7.20
N LEU A 96 -5.68 11.55 -7.23
CA LEU A 96 -6.53 10.37 -7.14
C LEU A 96 -6.26 9.39 -8.28
N LYS A 97 -5.98 9.91 -9.49
CA LYS A 97 -5.65 9.06 -10.63
C LYS A 97 -4.33 8.30 -10.44
N HIS A 98 -3.28 9.00 -10.02
CA HIS A 98 -2.00 8.35 -9.75
C HIS A 98 -2.04 7.42 -8.55
N SER A 99 -2.81 7.78 -7.52
CA SER A 99 -2.96 6.97 -6.31
C SER A 99 -3.69 5.66 -6.57
N ASP A 100 -4.77 5.69 -7.36
CA ASP A 100 -5.52 4.48 -7.73
C ASP A 100 -4.66 3.46 -8.48
N GLU A 101 -3.86 3.93 -9.43
CA GLU A 101 -2.95 3.07 -10.20
C GLU A 101 -1.83 2.51 -9.30
N ALA A 102 -1.23 3.37 -8.47
CA ALA A 102 -0.20 2.95 -7.52
C ALA A 102 -0.73 1.94 -6.49
N LEU A 103 -1.95 2.12 -5.97
CA LEU A 103 -2.59 1.20 -5.01
C LEU A 103 -2.86 -0.17 -5.63
N LYS A 104 -3.31 -0.21 -6.88
CA LYS A 104 -3.50 -1.47 -7.62
C LYS A 104 -2.18 -2.19 -7.86
N ILE A 105 -1.14 -1.47 -8.28
CA ILE A 105 0.18 -2.04 -8.51
C ILE A 105 0.77 -2.57 -7.20
N SER A 106 0.79 -1.76 -6.15
CA SER A 106 1.34 -2.14 -4.84
C SER A 106 0.55 -3.27 -4.18
N GLY A 107 -0.78 -3.27 -4.27
CA GLY A 107 -1.61 -4.37 -3.80
C GLY A 107 -1.37 -5.66 -4.61
N GLY A 108 -1.18 -5.57 -5.92
CA GLY A 108 -0.81 -6.71 -6.76
C GLY A 108 0.57 -7.29 -6.38
N VAL A 109 1.57 -6.43 -6.19
CA VAL A 109 2.91 -6.83 -5.73
C VAL A 109 2.84 -7.49 -4.35
N GLY A 110 2.10 -6.91 -3.41
CA GLY A 110 1.94 -7.47 -2.06
C GLY A 110 1.21 -8.82 -2.05
N LEU A 111 0.19 -9.01 -2.91
CA LEU A 111 -0.46 -10.31 -3.09
C LEU A 111 0.49 -11.37 -3.64
N PHE A 112 1.34 -10.99 -4.61
CA PHE A 112 2.34 -11.91 -5.16
C PHE A 112 3.30 -12.38 -4.06
N PHE A 113 3.85 -11.47 -3.27
CA PHE A 113 4.72 -11.83 -2.15
C PHE A 113 4.00 -12.71 -1.14
N SER A 114 2.78 -12.35 -0.74
CA SER A 114 1.96 -13.15 0.19
C SER A 114 1.76 -14.59 -0.32
N PHE A 115 1.51 -14.77 -1.61
CA PHE A 115 1.38 -16.11 -2.21
C PHE A 115 2.69 -16.89 -2.17
N THR A 116 3.82 -16.25 -2.48
CA THR A 116 5.14 -16.90 -2.40
C THR A 116 5.49 -17.30 -0.97
N GLU A 117 5.10 -16.52 0.04
CA GLU A 117 5.31 -16.86 1.45
C GLU A 117 4.42 -18.02 1.89
N ILE A 118 3.15 -18.07 1.46
CA ILE A 118 2.26 -19.22 1.72
C ILE A 118 2.86 -20.51 1.15
N LEU A 119 3.34 -20.47 -0.10
CA LEU A 119 4.02 -21.60 -0.72
C LEU A 119 5.30 -21.97 0.03
N GLY A 120 6.09 -20.97 0.45
CA GLY A 120 7.31 -21.18 1.23
C GLY A 120 7.04 -21.87 2.57
N VAL A 121 6.02 -21.42 3.30
CA VAL A 121 5.59 -22.03 4.57
C VAL A 121 5.05 -23.44 4.34
N TRP A 122 4.24 -23.66 3.30
CA TRP A 122 3.74 -24.99 2.95
C TRP A 122 4.87 -25.96 2.58
N LEU A 123 5.82 -25.54 1.74
CA LEU A 123 7.00 -26.32 1.38
C LEU A 123 7.88 -26.61 2.60
N ALA A 124 8.09 -25.64 3.49
CA ALA A 124 8.85 -25.83 4.72
C ALA A 124 8.17 -26.82 5.67
N MET A 125 6.84 -26.75 5.81
CA MET A 125 6.07 -27.73 6.58
C MET A 125 6.19 -29.12 5.96
N ARG A 126 6.05 -29.23 4.63
CA ARG A 126 6.20 -30.51 3.92
C ARG A 126 7.62 -31.07 4.06
N PHE A 127 8.65 -30.24 3.93
CA PHE A 127 10.04 -30.62 4.11
C PHE A 127 10.32 -31.11 5.52
N ARG A 128 9.80 -30.44 6.56
CA ARG A 128 9.95 -30.89 7.95
C ARG A 128 9.11 -32.13 8.28
N ASN A 129 8.00 -32.34 7.58
CA ASN A 129 7.17 -33.55 7.69
C ASN A 129 7.66 -34.71 6.81
N GLN A 130 8.69 -34.52 5.98
CA GLN A 130 9.38 -35.64 5.37
C GLN A 130 10.15 -36.36 6.48
N LYS A 131 9.80 -37.63 6.73
CA LYS A 131 10.53 -38.50 7.65
C LYS A 131 12.00 -38.55 7.25
N ASP A 132 12.89 -38.45 8.24
CA ASP A 132 14.32 -38.64 8.05
C ASP A 132 14.56 -40.04 7.45
N PRO A 133 15.05 -40.18 6.21
CA PRO A 133 15.27 -41.49 5.59
C PRO A 133 16.32 -42.31 6.35
N ARG A 134 17.13 -41.68 7.21
CA ARG A 134 18.09 -42.34 8.10
C ARG A 134 17.48 -43.00 9.34
N ALA A 135 16.21 -42.73 9.65
CA ALA A 135 15.51 -43.32 10.79
C ALA A 135 14.74 -44.60 10.44
N ASN A 136 14.89 -45.14 9.23
CA ASN A 136 14.29 -46.41 8.85
C ASN A 136 15.24 -47.57 9.22
N PRO A 137 14.96 -48.36 10.28
CA PRO A 137 15.83 -49.45 10.72
C PRO A 137 15.96 -50.58 9.68
N SER A 138 15.13 -50.57 8.63
CA SER A 138 15.12 -51.52 7.52
C SER A 138 16.17 -51.25 6.43
N ALA A 139 16.96 -50.17 6.52
CA ALA A 139 17.99 -49.85 5.53
C ALA A 139 19.39 -50.39 5.88
N PHE A 140 19.51 -51.06 7.03
CA PHE A 140 20.75 -51.66 7.54
C PHE A 140 20.64 -53.18 7.78
N LEU A 141 19.57 -53.82 7.31
CA LEU A 141 19.40 -55.28 7.31
C LEU A 141 19.27 -55.79 5.88
#